data_AF-A0A0C3EHK7-F1
#
_entry.id   AF-A0A0C3EHK7-F1
#
_cell.length_a   1.000
_cell.length_b   1.000
_cell.length_c   1.000
_cell.angle_alpha   90.00
_cell.angle_beta   90.00
_cell.angle_gamma   90.00
#
_symmetry.space_group_name_H-M   'P 1'
#
loop_
_entity.id
_entity.type
_entity.pdbx_description
1 polymer ?
#
loop_
_entity_poly.entity_id
_entity_poly.type
_entity_poly.pdbx_seq_one_letter_code
_entity_poly.pdbx_strand_id
1 'polypeptide(L)'
;MKCQCGAKLQHEDCGIVSELWKYDGGIHYIHCDYHHHACPTHILHLSPDQRARFDAIVTANPKVRPLGLLVGVPGLHGPEESVAEISDIFLNSDRICKEPQRVKKGNSQGGDGFLAEFAKFASDHPGFVIYLQMGEVTVIVMQSAFMASQLVKNGILEGAANGLISDAAHRFWLNHNSILIVTSCHSPQLFCWVPVIFTYSNGSSAEHYKLHFLALLQSICHEAEKREVPITDDLFAGVVDFSEADFNPMMEEV
;
A
#
# COMPACT_ATOMS: atom_id res chain seq x y z
N MET A 1 -21.03 -29.13 -0.02
CA MET A 1 -20.09 -28.57 -1.00
C MET A 1 -19.25 -29.72 -1.57
N LYS A 2 -19.08 -29.82 -2.89
CA LYS A 2 -18.22 -30.86 -3.52
C LYS A 2 -16.95 -30.18 -4.02
N CYS A 3 -15.80 -30.82 -3.83
CA CYS A 3 -14.54 -30.34 -4.36
C CYS A 3 -14.57 -30.38 -5.90
N GLN A 4 -13.77 -29.54 -6.57
CA GLN A 4 -13.65 -29.52 -8.04
C GLN A 4 -13.21 -30.88 -8.61
N CYS A 5 -12.47 -31.68 -7.84
CA CYS A 5 -12.09 -33.05 -8.21
C CYS A 5 -13.18 -34.11 -7.89
N GLY A 6 -14.36 -33.70 -7.44
CA GLY A 6 -15.46 -34.60 -7.04
C GLY A 6 -15.37 -35.13 -5.61
N ALA A 7 -14.30 -34.84 -4.88
CA ALA A 7 -14.13 -35.26 -3.48
C ALA A 7 -15.12 -34.58 -2.52
N LYS A 8 -15.35 -35.20 -1.36
CA LYS A 8 -16.17 -34.64 -0.28
C LYS A 8 -15.30 -33.69 0.56
N LEU A 9 -15.72 -32.44 0.67
CA LEU A 9 -15.04 -31.46 1.51
C LEU A 9 -15.42 -31.70 2.99
N GLN A 10 -14.43 -31.57 3.87
CA GLN A 10 -14.58 -31.60 5.31
C GLN A 10 -14.15 -30.24 5.88
N HIS A 11 -14.92 -29.73 6.83
CA HIS A 11 -14.54 -28.55 7.59
C HIS A 11 -13.61 -28.98 8.73
N GLU A 12 -12.42 -28.40 8.79
CA GLU A 12 -11.52 -28.54 9.93
C GLU A 12 -11.73 -27.33 10.84
N ASP A 13 -12.16 -27.60 12.08
CA ASP A 13 -12.33 -26.54 13.07
C ASP A 13 -10.97 -26.11 13.63
N CYS A 14 -10.73 -24.80 13.61
CA CYS A 14 -9.51 -24.21 14.15
C CYS A 14 -9.59 -24.07 15.67
N GLY A 15 -10.76 -23.75 16.23
CA GLY A 15 -10.95 -23.49 17.66
C GLY A 15 -10.20 -22.28 18.26
N ILE A 16 -9.36 -21.57 17.49
CA ILE A 16 -8.56 -20.43 17.98
C ILE A 16 -9.39 -19.17 17.95
N VAL A 17 -9.34 -18.43 19.06
CA VAL A 17 -10.01 -17.15 19.22
C VAL A 17 -8.95 -16.04 19.14
N SER A 18 -9.30 -14.95 18.47
CA SER A 18 -8.55 -13.70 18.59
C SER A 18 -9.45 -12.63 19.20
N GLU A 19 -8.91 -11.88 20.14
CA GLU A 19 -9.62 -10.82 20.84
C GLU A 19 -9.12 -9.45 20.35
N LEU A 20 -10.04 -8.56 20.03
CA LEU A 20 -9.74 -7.23 19.50
C LEU A 20 -10.52 -6.18 20.26
N TRP A 21 -9.81 -5.27 20.93
CA TRP A 21 -10.38 -4.13 21.64
C TRP A 21 -10.05 -2.84 20.90
N LYS A 22 -11.08 -2.09 20.52
CA LYS A 22 -10.94 -0.74 19.95
C LYS A 22 -11.12 0.30 21.05
N TYR A 23 -10.23 1.28 21.11
CA TYR A 23 -10.33 2.44 22.01
C TYR A 23 -9.87 3.71 21.27
N ASP A 24 -10.09 4.87 21.87
CA ASP A 24 -9.88 6.18 21.23
C ASP A 24 -8.44 6.40 20.72
N GLY A 25 -7.45 5.73 21.33
CA GLY A 25 -6.04 5.81 20.96
C GLY A 25 -5.51 4.65 20.10
N GLY A 26 -6.35 3.70 19.67
CA GLY A 26 -5.90 2.60 18.83
C GLY A 26 -6.64 1.27 19.00
N ILE A 27 -5.94 0.19 18.65
CA ILE A 27 -6.47 -1.18 18.67
C ILE A 27 -5.50 -2.05 19.46
N HIS A 28 -6.03 -2.75 20.46
CA HIS A 28 -5.34 -3.84 21.13
C HIS A 28 -5.81 -5.17 20.52
N TYR A 29 -4.88 -6.05 20.18
CA TYR A 29 -5.16 -7.34 19.55
C TYR A 29 -4.39 -8.44 20.29
N ILE A 30 -5.08 -9.52 20.66
CA ILE A 30 -4.50 -10.72 21.26
C ILE A 30 -4.88 -11.94 20.42
N HIS A 31 -3.88 -12.74 20.10
CA HIS A 31 -4.05 -14.05 19.48
C HIS A 31 -3.87 -15.12 20.56
N CYS A 32 -4.91 -15.90 20.86
CA CYS A 32 -4.95 -16.71 22.09
C CYS A 32 -4.23 -18.06 22.00
N ASP A 33 -3.86 -18.55 20.81
CA ASP A 33 -3.15 -19.83 20.62
C ASP A 33 -2.54 -19.96 19.20
N TYR A 34 -1.88 -21.06 18.87
CA TYR A 34 -1.24 -21.33 17.56
C TYR A 34 -2.08 -22.20 16.61
N HIS A 35 -2.13 -21.84 15.33
CA HIS A 35 -2.83 -22.60 14.28
C HIS A 35 -2.17 -23.97 14.02
N HIS A 36 -2.96 -25.04 14.10
CA HIS A 36 -2.53 -26.43 13.83
C HIS A 36 -3.06 -27.00 12.50
N HIS A 37 -3.61 -26.13 11.65
CA HIS A 37 -4.09 -26.48 10.32
C HIS A 37 -3.37 -25.62 9.27
N ALA A 38 -3.39 -26.06 8.01
CA ALA A 38 -2.87 -25.25 6.93
C ALA A 38 -3.67 -23.95 6.81
N CYS A 39 -2.97 -22.84 6.52
CA CYS A 39 -3.64 -21.58 6.22
C CYS A 39 -4.60 -21.80 5.04
N PRO A 40 -5.89 -21.47 5.16
CA PRO A 40 -6.83 -21.58 4.04
C PRO A 40 -6.27 -20.83 2.83
N THR A 41 -6.35 -21.44 1.64
CA THR A 41 -5.87 -20.80 0.41
C THR A 41 -6.62 -19.49 0.18
N HIS A 42 -5.92 -18.37 0.33
CA HIS A 42 -6.49 -17.06 0.04
C HIS A 42 -6.44 -16.82 -1.46
N ILE A 43 -7.60 -16.94 -2.13
CA ILE A 43 -7.72 -16.51 -3.53
C ILE A 43 -7.54 -14.98 -3.54
N LEU A 44 -6.42 -14.49 -4.05
CA LEU A 44 -6.12 -13.05 -4.11
C LEU A 44 -6.43 -12.44 -5.47
N HIS A 45 -6.49 -13.27 -6.52
CA HIS A 45 -6.57 -12.83 -7.90
C HIS A 45 -7.69 -13.58 -8.62
N LEU A 46 -8.41 -12.85 -9.46
CA LEU A 46 -9.37 -13.43 -10.41
C LEU A 46 -8.60 -14.14 -11.52
N SER A 47 -9.16 -15.25 -11.99
CA SER A 47 -8.77 -15.79 -13.30
C SER A 47 -9.14 -14.79 -14.42
N PRO A 48 -8.53 -14.91 -15.61
CA PRO A 48 -8.87 -14.06 -16.75
C PRO A 48 -10.38 -14.08 -17.10
N ASP A 49 -11.01 -15.25 -17.03
CA ASP A 49 -12.45 -15.40 -17.32
C ASP A 49 -13.32 -14.72 -16.25
N GLN A 50 -12.96 -14.89 -14.97
CA GLN A 50 -13.65 -14.22 -13.87
C GLN A 50 -13.53 -12.69 -13.97
N ARG A 51 -12.36 -12.20 -14.37
CA ARG A 51 -12.13 -10.77 -14.66
C ARG A 51 -13.04 -10.28 -15.77
N ALA A 52 -13.06 -10.97 -16.91
CA ALA A 52 -13.85 -10.57 -18.07
C ALA A 52 -15.35 -10.51 -17.74
N ARG A 53 -15.87 -11.49 -16.99
CA ARG A 53 -17.27 -11.51 -16.54
C ARG A 53 -17.58 -10.35 -15.59
N PHE A 54 -16.71 -10.10 -14.62
CA PHE A 54 -16.87 -8.96 -13.71
C PHE A 54 -16.88 -7.62 -14.46
N ASP A 55 -15.94 -7.43 -15.38
CA ASP A 55 -15.83 -6.19 -16.17
C ASP A 55 -17.09 -5.98 -17.04
N ALA A 56 -17.67 -7.05 -17.60
CA ALA A 56 -18.92 -7.00 -18.34
C ALA A 56 -20.10 -6.54 -17.48
N ILE A 57 -20.26 -7.09 -16.26
CA ILE A 57 -21.33 -6.67 -15.33
C ILE A 57 -21.16 -5.20 -14.96
N VAL A 58 -19.95 -4.76 -14.62
CA VAL A 58 -19.70 -3.36 -14.24
C VAL A 58 -19.95 -2.40 -15.41
N THR A 59 -19.59 -2.81 -16.64
CA THR A 59 -19.79 -2.02 -17.86
C THR A 59 -21.28 -1.89 -18.21
N ALA A 60 -22.05 -2.96 -18.08
CA ALA A 60 -23.51 -2.95 -18.28
C ALA A 60 -24.23 -2.12 -17.22
N ASN A 61 -23.68 -2.08 -15.99
CA ASN A 61 -24.33 -1.50 -14.82
C ASN A 61 -23.47 -0.40 -14.14
N PRO A 62 -23.11 0.69 -14.84
CA PRO A 62 -22.09 1.64 -14.38
C PRO A 62 -22.49 2.48 -13.16
N LYS A 63 -23.79 2.57 -12.85
CA LYS A 63 -24.32 3.35 -11.71
C LYS A 63 -24.59 2.49 -10.47
N VAL A 64 -24.44 1.17 -10.57
CA VAL A 64 -24.73 0.28 -9.44
C VAL A 64 -23.69 0.44 -8.34
N ARG A 65 -24.19 0.48 -7.09
CA ARG A 65 -23.38 0.58 -5.87
C ARG A 65 -22.86 -0.80 -5.45
N PRO A 66 -21.81 -0.88 -4.61
CA PRO A 66 -21.19 -2.15 -4.22
C PRO A 66 -22.17 -3.20 -3.70
N LEU A 67 -23.12 -2.80 -2.87
CA LEU A 67 -24.16 -3.71 -2.35
C LEU A 67 -25.03 -4.30 -3.48
N GLY A 68 -25.35 -3.51 -4.50
CA GLY A 68 -26.11 -3.99 -5.66
C GLY A 68 -25.30 -4.93 -6.56
N LEU A 69 -23.97 -4.80 -6.60
CA LEU A 69 -23.11 -5.78 -7.27
C LEU A 69 -23.06 -7.09 -6.47
N LEU A 70 -22.98 -7.00 -5.14
CA LEU A 70 -22.93 -8.16 -4.24
C LEU A 70 -24.22 -8.98 -4.25
N VAL A 71 -25.38 -8.34 -4.28
CA VAL A 71 -26.68 -9.02 -4.23
C VAL A 71 -27.20 -9.37 -5.64
N GLY A 72 -26.62 -8.78 -6.68
CA GLY A 72 -27.13 -8.85 -8.04
C GLY A 72 -27.96 -7.62 -8.39
N VAL A 73 -27.82 -7.16 -9.64
CA VAL A 73 -28.49 -5.92 -10.09
C VAL A 73 -29.99 -6.18 -10.27
N PRO A 74 -30.90 -5.40 -9.66
CA PRO A 74 -32.33 -5.63 -9.81
C PRO A 74 -32.78 -5.49 -11.28
N GLY A 75 -33.26 -6.58 -11.88
CA GLY A 75 -33.81 -6.62 -13.23
C GLY A 75 -35.31 -6.93 -13.25
N LEU A 76 -35.92 -6.83 -14.44
CA LEU A 76 -37.35 -7.12 -14.68
C LEU A 76 -37.75 -8.56 -14.33
N HIS A 77 -36.80 -9.50 -14.31
CA HIS A 77 -37.01 -10.92 -14.04
C HIS A 77 -36.36 -11.41 -12.74
N GLY A 78 -35.98 -10.49 -11.85
CA GLY A 78 -35.21 -10.78 -10.63
C GLY A 78 -33.80 -10.20 -10.69
N PRO A 79 -32.99 -10.40 -9.64
CA PRO A 79 -31.61 -9.93 -9.62
C PRO A 79 -30.78 -10.63 -10.71
N GLU A 80 -29.99 -9.85 -11.44
CA GLU A 80 -28.93 -10.33 -12.34
C GLU A 80 -27.83 -11.07 -11.56
N GLU A 81 -26.88 -11.68 -12.28
CA GLU A 81 -25.75 -12.39 -11.69
C GLU A 81 -25.02 -11.52 -10.64
N SER A 82 -24.81 -12.10 -9.46
CA SER A 82 -24.03 -11.48 -8.39
C SER A 82 -22.54 -11.65 -8.65
N VAL A 83 -21.75 -10.60 -8.36
CA VAL A 83 -20.29 -10.73 -8.45
C VAL A 83 -19.73 -11.74 -7.43
N ALA A 84 -20.45 -12.03 -6.34
CA ALA A 84 -20.04 -13.06 -5.38
C ALA A 84 -20.10 -14.47 -5.98
N GLU A 85 -20.95 -14.71 -6.99
CA GLU A 85 -21.03 -15.98 -7.71
C GLU A 85 -19.87 -16.16 -8.70
N ILE A 86 -19.24 -15.07 -9.12
CA ILE A 86 -18.04 -15.10 -9.98
C ILE A 86 -16.81 -15.56 -9.17
N SER A 87 -16.65 -15.04 -7.95
CA SER A 87 -15.53 -15.38 -7.07
C SER A 87 -15.77 -14.96 -5.62
N ASP A 88 -15.36 -15.81 -4.68
CA ASP A 88 -15.43 -15.54 -3.23
C ASP A 88 -14.68 -14.26 -2.82
N ILE A 89 -13.71 -13.79 -3.62
CA ILE A 89 -12.99 -12.54 -3.33
C ILE A 89 -13.91 -11.32 -3.30
N PHE A 90 -15.05 -11.41 -3.98
CA PHE A 90 -16.05 -10.36 -4.01
C PHE A 90 -17.04 -10.43 -2.85
N LEU A 91 -16.89 -11.35 -1.90
CA LEU A 91 -17.58 -11.24 -0.61
C LEU A 91 -17.02 -10.08 0.23
N ASN A 92 -15.79 -9.65 -0.05
CA ASN A 92 -15.19 -8.49 0.58
C ASN A 92 -15.76 -7.19 -0.03
N SER A 93 -16.51 -6.43 0.78
CA SER A 93 -17.13 -5.17 0.36
C SER A 93 -16.13 -4.13 -0.15
N ASP A 94 -14.93 -4.05 0.43
CA ASP A 94 -13.92 -3.07 0.05
C ASP A 94 -13.37 -3.38 -1.35
N ARG A 95 -13.25 -4.68 -1.68
CA ARG A 95 -12.94 -5.14 -3.04
C ARG A 95 -14.02 -4.72 -4.04
N ILE A 96 -15.29 -4.91 -3.70
CA ILE A 96 -16.41 -4.50 -4.57
C ILE A 96 -16.50 -2.98 -4.69
N CYS A 97 -16.05 -2.21 -3.71
CA CYS A 97 -15.93 -0.76 -3.83
C CYS A 97 -14.84 -0.34 -4.83
N LYS A 98 -13.70 -1.04 -4.83
CA LYS A 98 -12.48 -0.64 -5.55
C LYS A 98 -12.42 -1.18 -6.98
N GLU A 99 -12.72 -2.46 -7.21
CA GLU A 99 -12.56 -3.10 -8.52
C GLU A 99 -13.40 -2.45 -9.63
N PRO A 100 -14.66 -2.02 -9.42
CA PRO A 100 -15.43 -1.33 -10.46
C PRO A 100 -14.82 0.00 -10.89
N GLN A 101 -14.05 0.66 -10.03
CA GLN A 101 -13.38 1.90 -10.40
C GLN A 101 -12.35 1.68 -11.50
N ARG A 102 -11.75 0.48 -11.60
CA ARG A 102 -10.78 0.16 -12.67
C ARG A 102 -11.44 0.14 -14.05
N VAL A 103 -12.67 -0.38 -14.10
CA VAL A 103 -13.49 -0.41 -15.32
C VAL A 103 -14.01 1.00 -15.64
N LYS A 104 -14.49 1.73 -14.63
CA LYS A 104 -15.07 3.07 -14.79
C LYS A 104 -14.02 4.17 -15.08
N LYS A 105 -12.78 4.01 -14.61
CA LYS A 105 -11.66 4.97 -14.82
C LYS A 105 -11.08 4.94 -16.24
N GLY A 106 -11.67 4.21 -17.18
CA GLY A 106 -11.35 4.32 -18.61
C GLY A 106 -11.55 5.74 -19.18
N ASN A 107 -12.31 6.61 -18.50
CA ASN A 107 -12.37 8.03 -18.81
C ASN A 107 -11.40 8.80 -17.89
N SER A 108 -10.20 9.07 -18.39
CA SER A 108 -9.28 10.02 -17.76
C SER A 108 -9.99 11.36 -17.60
N GLN A 109 -10.23 11.79 -16.37
CA GLN A 109 -10.46 13.20 -16.12
C GLN A 109 -9.23 13.96 -16.64
N GLY A 110 -9.43 15.05 -17.38
CA GLY A 110 -8.33 15.86 -17.90
C GLY A 110 -7.42 16.39 -16.80
N GLY A 111 -6.32 17.07 -17.17
CA GLY A 111 -5.33 17.58 -16.22
C GLY A 111 -5.93 18.41 -15.07
N ASP A 112 -6.96 19.21 -15.35
CA ASP A 112 -7.67 20.01 -14.33
C ASP A 112 -8.37 19.14 -13.27
N GLY A 113 -8.90 17.98 -13.66
CA GLY A 113 -9.52 17.04 -12.75
C GLY A 113 -8.51 16.44 -11.77
N PHE A 114 -7.32 16.08 -12.27
CA PHE A 114 -6.22 15.63 -11.40
C PHE A 114 -5.81 16.71 -10.39
N LEU A 115 -5.67 17.97 -10.84
CA LEU A 115 -5.31 19.07 -9.93
C LEU A 115 -6.37 19.30 -8.85
N ALA A 116 -7.65 19.24 -9.22
CA ALA A 116 -8.75 19.36 -8.26
C ALA A 116 -8.78 18.18 -7.27
N GLU A 117 -8.60 16.95 -7.75
CA GLU A 117 -8.53 15.75 -6.91
C GLU A 117 -7.31 15.78 -5.98
N PHE A 118 -6.14 16.22 -6.47
CA PHE A 118 -4.94 16.35 -5.68
C PHE A 118 -5.05 17.47 -4.62
N ALA A 119 -5.64 18.61 -4.97
CA ALA A 119 -5.92 19.68 -4.02
C ALA A 119 -6.88 19.21 -2.92
N LYS A 120 -7.93 18.48 -3.30
CA LYS A 120 -8.84 17.84 -2.34
C LYS A 120 -8.10 16.86 -1.44
N PHE A 121 -7.28 15.98 -2.01
CA PHE A 121 -6.48 15.02 -1.25
C PHE A 121 -5.57 15.71 -0.21
N ALA A 122 -4.87 16.77 -0.61
CA ALA A 122 -4.02 17.54 0.31
C ALA A 122 -4.82 18.24 1.41
N SER A 123 -6.04 18.70 1.11
CA SER A 123 -6.95 19.29 2.10
C SER A 123 -7.52 18.24 3.06
N ASP A 124 -7.87 17.05 2.57
CA ASP A 124 -8.44 15.95 3.36
C ASP A 124 -7.36 15.28 4.24
N HIS A 125 -6.08 15.38 3.85
CA HIS A 125 -4.93 14.79 4.54
C HIS A 125 -3.83 15.83 4.79
N PRO A 126 -4.09 16.82 5.68
CA PRO A 126 -3.13 17.89 5.95
C PRO A 126 -1.82 17.31 6.51
N GLY A 127 -0.69 17.76 5.95
CA GLY A 127 0.64 17.33 6.35
C GLY A 127 1.08 15.96 5.80
N PHE A 128 0.24 15.27 5.01
CA PHE A 128 0.63 14.00 4.41
C PHE A 128 1.59 14.17 3.23
N VAL A 129 1.41 15.21 2.41
CA VAL A 129 2.38 15.60 1.37
C VAL A 129 3.38 16.54 2.01
N ILE A 130 4.61 16.06 2.20
CA ILE A 130 5.67 16.80 2.91
C ILE A 130 6.61 17.55 1.96
N TYR A 131 6.67 17.13 0.69
CA TYR A 131 7.44 17.82 -0.35
C TYR A 131 6.77 17.65 -1.71
N LEU A 132 6.78 18.70 -2.51
CA LEU A 132 6.22 18.72 -3.86
C LEU A 132 7.08 19.59 -4.77
N GLN A 133 7.60 19.00 -5.84
CA GLN A 133 8.16 19.71 -6.99
C GLN A 133 7.46 19.23 -8.25
N MET A 134 7.00 20.17 -9.08
CA MET A 134 6.37 19.91 -10.37
C MET A 134 7.16 20.61 -11.47
N GLY A 135 7.42 19.92 -12.58
CA GLY A 135 8.21 20.44 -13.70
C GLY A 135 8.81 19.32 -14.53
N GLU A 136 9.95 19.57 -15.17
CA GLU A 136 10.72 18.54 -15.88
C GLU A 136 11.07 17.38 -14.93
N VAL A 137 11.57 17.70 -13.74
CA VAL A 137 11.73 16.80 -12.60
C VAL A 137 10.55 17.00 -11.67
N THR A 138 9.68 15.99 -11.60
CA THR A 138 8.49 15.97 -10.75
C THR A 138 8.63 14.93 -9.66
N VAL A 139 8.59 15.39 -8.41
CA VAL A 139 8.75 14.56 -7.21
C VAL A 139 7.68 14.95 -6.19
N ILE A 140 6.93 13.96 -5.71
CA ILE A 140 5.91 14.12 -4.66
C ILE A 140 6.29 13.19 -3.52
N VAL A 141 6.57 13.75 -2.36
CA VAL A 141 6.98 12.99 -1.16
C VAL A 141 5.85 13.01 -0.15
N MET A 142 5.52 11.83 0.33
CA MET A 142 4.40 11.57 1.22
C MET A 142 4.87 10.86 2.48
N GLN A 143 4.30 11.26 3.61
CA GLN A 143 4.66 10.73 4.92
C GLN A 143 3.50 10.90 5.90
N SER A 144 3.22 9.86 6.70
CA SER A 144 2.26 9.96 7.81
C SER A 144 2.97 10.31 9.13
N ALA A 145 2.21 10.75 10.13
CA ALA A 145 2.76 11.02 11.46
C ALA A 145 3.43 9.80 12.10
N PHE A 146 2.92 8.59 11.84
CA PHE A 146 3.56 7.34 12.28
C PHE A 146 4.90 7.15 11.57
N MET A 147 4.96 7.36 10.26
CA MET A 147 6.19 7.21 9.49
C MET A 147 7.28 8.18 9.97
N ALA A 148 6.92 9.46 10.18
CA ALA A 148 7.82 10.47 10.73
C ALA A 148 8.35 10.05 12.11
N SER A 149 7.49 9.47 12.95
CA SER A 149 7.89 9.08 14.31
C SER A 149 8.93 7.94 14.35
N GLN A 150 9.17 7.24 13.24
CA GLN A 150 10.20 6.21 13.18
C GLN A 150 11.58 6.76 12.79
N LEU A 151 11.68 8.02 12.33
CA LEU A 151 12.93 8.62 11.84
C LEU A 151 13.94 8.92 12.95
N VAL A 152 13.45 9.31 14.13
CA VAL A 152 14.30 9.58 15.31
C VAL A 152 14.11 8.45 16.30
N LYS A 153 15.17 7.67 16.56
CA LYS A 153 15.15 6.55 17.50
C LYS A 153 15.59 7.01 18.89
N ASN A 154 14.95 6.49 19.93
CA ASN A 154 15.30 6.80 21.33
C ASN A 154 16.57 6.08 21.83
N GLY A 155 17.20 5.26 20.98
CA GLY A 155 18.39 4.49 21.30
C GLY A 155 18.90 3.70 20.10
N ILE A 156 20.13 3.20 20.22
CA ILE A 156 20.75 2.31 19.23
C ILE A 156 20.19 0.90 19.44
N LEU A 157 19.65 0.32 18.38
CA LEU A 157 19.20 -1.08 18.36
C LEU A 157 20.41 -2.00 18.26
N GLU A 158 20.32 -3.19 18.85
CA GLU A 158 21.34 -4.21 18.63
C GLU A 158 21.31 -4.69 17.16
N GLY A 159 22.49 -4.77 16.55
CA GLY A 159 22.67 -5.25 15.17
C GLY A 159 22.50 -4.18 14.07
N ALA A 160 22.40 -4.65 12.82
CA ALA A 160 22.37 -3.80 11.62
C ALA A 160 21.00 -3.13 11.34
N ALA A 161 20.13 -3.00 12.34
CA ALA A 161 18.76 -2.51 12.21
C ALA A 161 18.61 -0.99 12.40
N ASN A 162 19.73 -0.26 12.50
CA ASN A 162 19.70 1.16 12.82
C ASN A 162 19.50 2.08 11.62
N GLY A 163 19.85 1.62 10.40
CA GLY A 163 19.80 2.42 9.18
C GLY A 163 18.40 2.66 8.59
N LEU A 164 18.39 3.58 7.63
CA LEU A 164 17.32 3.87 6.70
C LEU A 164 17.72 3.32 5.33
N ILE A 165 16.86 2.51 4.72
CA ILE A 165 17.11 1.85 3.44
C ILE A 165 16.14 2.42 2.42
N SER A 166 16.66 2.98 1.32
CA SER A 166 15.84 3.44 0.20
C SER A 166 15.89 2.46 -0.97
N ASP A 167 14.70 2.10 -1.47
CA ASP A 167 14.49 1.20 -2.60
C ASP A 167 13.59 1.85 -3.66
N ALA A 168 13.83 1.53 -4.94
CA ALA A 168 13.15 2.11 -6.09
C ALA A 168 12.36 1.03 -6.86
N ALA A 169 11.05 1.00 -6.64
CA ALA A 169 10.16 0.07 -7.33
C ALA A 169 9.80 0.58 -8.73
N HIS A 170 10.46 0.01 -9.73
CA HIS A 170 10.10 0.20 -11.14
C HIS A 170 8.77 -0.50 -11.46
N ARG A 171 8.00 0.04 -12.42
CA ARG A 171 6.72 -0.53 -12.91
C ARG A 171 5.59 -0.57 -11.87
N PHE A 172 5.76 0.07 -10.71
CA PHE A 172 4.65 0.25 -9.77
C PHE A 172 3.54 1.12 -10.38
N TRP A 173 3.93 2.13 -11.16
CA TRP A 173 3.02 3.04 -11.84
C TRP A 173 2.69 2.59 -13.27
N LEU A 174 1.55 3.08 -13.79
CA LEU A 174 1.15 2.83 -15.18
C LEU A 174 2.15 3.42 -16.19
N ASN A 175 2.71 4.59 -15.88
CA ASN A 175 3.80 5.15 -16.66
C ASN A 175 5.11 4.47 -16.24
N HIS A 176 5.74 3.74 -17.16
CA HIS A 176 6.97 3.00 -16.91
C HIS A 176 8.18 3.89 -16.60
N ASN A 177 8.13 5.17 -16.95
CA ASN A 177 9.18 6.14 -16.58
C ASN A 177 9.03 6.62 -15.14
N SER A 178 7.83 6.49 -14.55
CA SER A 178 7.59 6.88 -13.17
C SER A 178 8.03 5.77 -12.22
N ILE A 179 8.55 6.17 -11.06
CA ILE A 179 9.14 5.28 -10.05
C ILE A 179 8.51 5.56 -8.70
N LEU A 180 8.26 4.51 -7.93
CA LEU A 180 7.95 4.62 -6.51
C LEU A 180 9.24 4.41 -5.73
N ILE A 181 9.74 5.45 -5.06
CA ILE A 181 10.88 5.33 -4.16
C ILE A 181 10.34 5.23 -2.73
N VAL A 182 10.84 4.25 -1.97
CA VAL A 182 10.41 3.99 -0.59
C VAL A 182 11.64 3.97 0.31
N THR A 183 11.69 4.85 1.31
CA THR A 183 12.64 4.70 2.42
C THR A 183 11.96 3.96 3.54
N SER A 184 12.63 2.95 4.10
CA SER A 184 12.14 2.15 5.22
C SER A 184 13.15 2.09 6.35
N CYS A 185 12.65 1.84 7.56
CA CYS A 185 13.47 1.57 8.75
C CYS A 185 12.93 0.35 9.49
N HIS A 186 13.77 -0.29 10.30
CA HIS A 186 13.29 -1.32 11.22
C HIS A 186 12.57 -0.68 12.42
N SER A 187 11.35 -1.15 12.72
CA SER A 187 10.57 -0.76 13.90
C SER A 187 10.67 -1.84 14.98
N PRO A 188 11.29 -1.56 16.15
CA PRO A 188 11.37 -2.51 17.26
C PRO A 188 10.00 -2.85 17.86
N GLN A 189 9.06 -1.91 17.82
CA GLN A 189 7.72 -2.10 18.38
C GLN A 189 6.89 -3.09 17.55
N LEU A 190 7.09 -3.08 16.23
CA LEU A 190 6.36 -3.95 15.30
C LEU A 190 7.16 -5.16 14.84
N PHE A 191 8.46 -5.24 15.20
CA PHE A 191 9.39 -6.29 14.78
C PHE A 191 9.45 -6.49 13.26
N CYS A 192 9.33 -5.41 12.49
CA CYS A 192 9.36 -5.44 11.03
C CYS A 192 9.91 -4.14 10.42
N TRP A 193 10.24 -4.20 9.14
CA TRP A 193 10.57 -3.01 8.35
C TRP A 193 9.30 -2.24 8.02
N VAL A 194 9.31 -0.95 8.33
CA VAL A 194 8.20 -0.04 8.08
C VAL A 194 8.65 1.08 7.15
N PRO A 195 7.78 1.53 6.23
CA PRO A 195 8.08 2.70 5.42
C PRO A 195 8.14 3.94 6.31
N VAL A 196 9.11 4.81 6.04
CA VAL A 196 9.24 6.13 6.70
C VAL A 196 8.95 7.27 5.73
N ILE A 197 9.07 7.05 4.42
CA ILE A 197 8.68 7.97 3.36
C ILE A 197 8.28 7.18 2.10
N PHE A 198 7.25 7.66 1.40
CA PHE A 198 6.93 7.28 0.03
C PHE A 198 7.20 8.44 -0.92
N THR A 199 7.72 8.16 -2.11
CA THR A 199 7.99 9.17 -3.12
C THR A 199 7.51 8.73 -4.49
N TYR A 200 6.62 9.51 -5.08
CA TYR A 200 6.40 9.45 -6.53
C TYR A 200 7.49 10.26 -7.22
N SER A 201 8.10 9.68 -8.23
CA SER A 201 9.07 10.33 -9.11
C SER A 201 8.69 10.09 -10.57
N ASN A 202 8.77 11.09 -11.44
CA ASN A 202 8.55 10.91 -12.89
C ASN A 202 9.79 10.42 -13.66
N GLY A 203 10.88 10.07 -12.95
CA GLY A 203 12.12 9.53 -13.50
C GLY A 203 13.09 9.01 -12.43
N SER A 204 14.30 8.63 -12.84
CA SER A 204 15.38 8.09 -11.98
C SER A 204 16.69 8.88 -12.06
N SER A 205 16.67 10.13 -12.55
CA SER A 205 17.92 10.91 -12.59
C SER A 205 18.41 11.25 -11.18
N ALA A 206 19.70 11.59 -11.04
CA ALA A 206 20.29 12.03 -9.78
C ALA A 206 19.50 13.19 -9.12
N GLU A 207 18.87 14.07 -9.91
CA GLU A 207 18.05 15.14 -9.36
C GLU A 207 16.78 14.59 -8.68
N HIS A 208 16.17 13.52 -9.18
CA HIS A 208 15.00 12.91 -8.53
C HIS A 208 15.36 12.34 -7.16
N TYR A 209 16.47 11.59 -7.07
CA TYR A 209 16.96 11.03 -5.81
C TYR A 209 17.40 12.11 -4.84
N LYS A 210 18.07 13.17 -5.32
CA LYS A 210 18.42 14.33 -4.50
C LYS A 210 17.19 14.95 -3.85
N LEU A 211 16.08 15.11 -4.56
CA LEU A 211 14.85 15.66 -4.00
C LEU A 211 14.19 14.72 -2.99
N HIS A 212 14.21 13.41 -3.26
CA HIS A 212 13.78 12.38 -2.31
C HIS A 212 14.58 12.46 -1.00
N PHE A 213 15.92 12.45 -1.08
CA PHE A 213 16.79 12.54 0.09
C PHE A 213 16.71 13.89 0.79
N LEU A 214 16.55 15.00 0.05
CA LEU A 214 16.33 16.31 0.65
C LEU A 214 15.09 16.30 1.55
N ALA A 215 13.97 15.77 1.05
CA ALA A 215 12.74 15.66 1.83
C ALA A 215 12.89 14.72 3.04
N LEU A 216 13.64 13.61 2.90
CA LEU A 216 13.97 12.71 3.99
C LEU A 216 14.77 13.40 5.09
N LEU A 217 15.85 14.10 4.73
CA LEU A 217 16.71 14.81 5.68
C LEU A 217 15.93 15.94 6.39
N GLN A 218 15.11 16.69 5.65
CA GLN A 218 14.23 17.70 6.24
C GLN A 218 13.21 17.10 7.22
N SER A 219 12.65 15.93 6.90
CA SER A 219 11.74 15.22 7.80
C SER A 219 12.42 14.74 9.07
N ILE A 220 13.67 14.24 8.99
CA ILE A 220 14.49 13.89 10.15
C ILE A 220 14.68 15.12 11.06
N CYS A 221 15.08 16.27 10.48
CA CYS A 221 15.23 17.51 11.24
C CYS A 221 13.93 17.92 11.93
N HIS A 222 12.81 17.90 11.20
CA HIS A 222 11.52 18.30 11.75
C HIS A 222 11.07 17.42 12.93
N GLU A 223 11.25 16.10 12.81
CA GLU A 223 10.92 15.19 13.91
C GLU A 223 11.89 15.34 15.10
N ALA A 224 13.18 15.62 14.84
CA ALA A 224 14.16 15.90 15.90
C ALA A 224 13.81 17.18 16.66
N GLU A 225 13.51 18.27 15.96
CA GLU A 225 13.07 19.54 16.55
C GLU A 225 11.81 19.37 17.40
N LYS A 226 10.82 18.65 16.87
CA LYS A 226 9.57 18.35 17.59
C LYS A 226 9.79 17.57 18.88
N ARG A 227 10.87 16.77 18.95
CA ARG A 227 11.25 15.99 20.14
C ARG A 227 12.32 16.65 21.00
N GLU A 228 12.73 17.87 20.66
CA GLU A 228 13.82 18.58 21.32
C GLU A 228 15.14 17.78 21.31
N VAL A 229 15.35 16.97 20.28
CA VAL A 229 16.60 16.22 20.06
C VAL A 229 17.58 17.11 19.29
N PRO A 230 18.83 17.27 19.77
CA PRO A 230 19.85 18.04 19.07
C PRO A 230 20.10 17.50 17.66
N ILE A 231 20.08 18.38 16.66
CA ILE A 231 20.43 18.00 15.29
C ILE A 231 21.95 17.89 15.18
N THR A 232 22.45 16.67 14.99
CA THR A 232 23.87 16.36 14.77
C THR A 232 24.05 15.50 13.53
N ASP A 233 25.27 15.43 13.00
CA ASP A 233 25.59 14.62 11.81
C ASP A 233 25.23 13.13 11.99
N ASP A 234 25.29 12.63 13.24
CA ASP A 234 24.95 11.24 13.58
C ASP A 234 23.48 10.88 13.25
N LEU A 235 22.56 11.86 13.24
CA LEU A 235 21.17 11.63 12.83
C LEU A 235 21.03 11.23 11.36
N PHE A 236 22.02 11.59 10.53
CA PHE A 236 22.00 11.35 9.09
C PHE A 236 22.91 10.20 8.67
N ALA A 237 23.83 9.76 9.54
CA ALA A 237 24.82 8.72 9.26
C ALA A 237 24.21 7.35 8.88
N GLY A 238 22.93 7.12 9.17
CA GLY A 238 22.21 5.88 8.86
C GLY A 238 21.48 5.85 7.51
N VAL A 239 21.49 6.94 6.72
CA VAL A 239 20.78 6.99 5.43
C VAL A 239 21.60 6.31 4.34
N VAL A 240 21.09 5.21 3.78
CA VAL A 240 21.76 4.46 2.70
C VAL A 240 20.82 4.33 1.48
N ASP A 241 21.37 4.55 0.29
CA ASP A 241 20.72 4.32 -1.00
C ASP A 241 21.14 2.95 -1.56
N PHE A 242 20.17 2.08 -1.87
CA PHE A 242 20.42 0.79 -2.51
C PHE A 242 19.91 0.72 -3.95
N SER A 243 19.39 1.82 -4.51
CA SER A 243 18.82 1.82 -5.85
C SER A 243 19.83 1.52 -6.97
N GLU A 244 21.13 1.64 -6.72
CA GLU A 244 22.19 1.21 -7.66
C GLU A 244 22.51 -0.30 -7.59
N ALA A 245 22.14 -0.99 -6.51
CA ALA A 245 22.49 -2.41 -6.33
C ALA A 245 21.69 -3.35 -7.25
N ASP A 246 20.58 -2.90 -7.81
CA ASP A 246 19.71 -3.68 -8.69
C ASP A 246 20.13 -3.65 -10.18
N PHE A 247 21.21 -2.93 -10.52
CA PHE A 247 21.71 -2.87 -11.90
C PHE A 247 22.79 -3.91 -12.26
N ASN A 248 23.22 -4.76 -11.32
CA ASN A 248 24.17 -5.83 -11.61
C ASN A 248 23.83 -7.18 -10.94
N PRO A 249 23.04 -8.06 -11.59
CA PRO A 249 22.94 -9.45 -11.18
C PRO A 249 24.19 -10.18 -11.67
N MET A 250 25.32 -10.01 -10.98
CA MET A 250 26.51 -10.88 -10.92
C MET A 250 27.73 -10.07 -10.48
N MET A 251 28.09 -10.17 -9.20
CA MET A 251 29.49 -10.18 -8.78
C MET A 251 29.63 -11.41 -7.89
N GLU A 252 30.13 -12.46 -8.51
CA GLU A 252 30.52 -13.75 -7.93
C GLU A 252 31.50 -13.58 -6.77
N GLU A 253 31.48 -14.58 -5.89
CA GLU A 253 32.60 -14.96 -5.04
C GLU A 253 33.95 -14.83 -5.77
N VAL A 254 34.87 -14.06 -5.21
CA VAL A 254 36.31 -14.38 -5.13
C VAL A 254 36.83 -13.91 -3.77
#